data_AF-A0A7S3YRI2-F1
#
_entry.id   AF-A0A7S3YRI2-F1
#
_cell.length_a   1.000
_cell.length_b   1.000
_cell.length_c   1.000
_cell.angle_alpha   90.00
_cell.angle_beta   90.00
_cell.angle_gamma   90.00
#
_symmetry.space_group_name_H-M   'P 1'
#
loop_
_entity.id
_entity.type
_entity.pdbx_description
1 polymer ?
#
loop_
_entity_poly.entity_id
_entity_poly.type
_entity_poly.pdbx_seq_one_letter_code
_entity_poly.pdbx_strand_id
1 'polypeptide(L)'
;KHGRYAVRLFLDGRWQTIEVDDFLPVRERKKRTPKRRQQQQQQQQQQRQRQQTKTTKKNTKNQNNKKMTSTKTKPSSSSSSRLSSGPAPDPRPLPTPDDLNRWELAYSKAPGRRIWAPILEKAYAKFHGSYRAISGGWVHEALQDLTGCPTESIQFGHPRFDSEATWARMMSFHNEGFPMGAGTNGHPSL
;
A
#
# COMPACT_ATOMS: atom_id res chain seq x y z
N LYS A 1 26.87 17.07 2.96
CA LYS A 1 26.29 15.87 3.63
C LYS A 1 26.38 14.71 2.65
N HIS A 2 26.97 13.57 3.03
CA HIS A 2 27.52 12.59 2.06
C HIS A 2 26.61 11.39 1.73
N GLY A 3 25.28 11.49 1.82
CA GLY A 3 24.35 10.38 1.51
C GLY A 3 24.48 9.13 2.40
N ARG A 4 25.29 9.18 3.46
CA ARG A 4 25.53 8.09 4.41
C ARG A 4 24.75 8.30 5.70
N TYR A 5 24.19 7.20 6.21
CA TYR A 5 23.40 7.11 7.42
C TYR A 5 23.92 5.94 8.26
N ALA A 6 23.80 6.05 9.58
CA ALA A 6 24.13 4.97 10.51
C ALA A 6 22.91 4.69 11.39
N VAL A 7 22.61 3.42 11.60
CA VAL A 7 21.52 2.94 12.46
C VAL A 7 22.14 2.04 13.53
N ARG A 8 21.75 2.24 14.79
CA ARG A 8 22.20 1.42 15.91
C ARG A 8 21.08 0.46 16.31
N LEU A 9 21.39 -0.83 16.33
CA LEU A 9 20.44 -1.92 16.61
C LEU A 9 21.07 -2.89 17.61
N PHE A 10 20.25 -3.57 18.41
CA PHE A 10 20.69 -4.60 19.34
C PHE A 10 20.59 -5.96 18.65
N LEU A 11 21.72 -6.53 18.24
CA LEU A 11 21.78 -7.71 17.38
C LEU A 11 22.84 -8.66 17.93
N ASP A 12 22.57 -9.96 17.96
CA ASP A 12 23.41 -11.00 18.59
C ASP A 12 23.78 -10.67 20.05
N GLY A 13 22.83 -10.12 20.82
CA GLY A 13 23.04 -9.78 22.23
C GLY A 13 23.91 -8.54 22.48
N ARG A 14 24.20 -7.73 21.46
CA ARG A 14 25.02 -6.51 21.59
C ARG A 14 24.55 -5.37 20.70
N TRP A 15 24.84 -4.13 21.08
CA TRP A 15 24.58 -2.97 20.22
C TRP A 15 25.58 -2.89 19.06
N GLN A 16 25.08 -2.99 17.83
CA GLN A 16 25.86 -2.89 16.58
C GLN A 16 25.42 -1.63 15.79
N THR A 17 26.38 -0.95 15.16
CA THR A 17 26.13 0.22 14.29
C THR A 17 26.27 -0.19 12.84
N ILE A 18 25.20 -0.07 12.07
CA ILE A 18 25.13 -0.46 10.66
C ILE A 18 25.06 0.80 9.80
N GLU A 19 26.09 1.02 8.98
CA GLU A 19 26.11 2.10 7.99
C GLU A 19 25.42 1.70 6.69
N VAL A 20 24.61 2.60 6.14
CA VAL A 20 23.91 2.46 4.86
C VAL A 20 23.91 3.78 4.08
N ASP A 21 23.88 3.67 2.76
CA ASP A 21 23.69 4.77 1.82
C ASP A 21 22.18 5.02 1.52
N ASP A 22 21.87 6.12 0.85
CA ASP A 22 20.51 6.54 0.48
C ASP A 22 19.97 5.96 -0.85
N PHE A 23 20.68 5.04 -1.52
CA PHE A 23 20.10 4.30 -2.65
C PHE A 23 19.07 3.28 -2.14
N LEU A 24 17.82 3.72 -2.06
CA LEU A 24 16.68 2.94 -1.63
C LEU A 24 15.98 2.27 -2.83
N PRO A 25 15.52 1.01 -2.73
CA PRO A 25 14.78 0.37 -3.81
C PRO A 25 13.48 1.13 -4.16
N VAL A 26 13.30 1.42 -5.45
CA VAL A 26 12.11 2.10 -6.00
C VAL A 26 11.40 1.23 -7.04
N ARG A 27 10.11 1.47 -7.22
CA ARG A 27 9.23 0.82 -8.22
C ARG A 27 8.31 1.83 -8.89
N GLU A 28 7.83 1.53 -10.09
CA GLU A 28 6.84 2.38 -10.76
C GLU A 28 5.48 2.29 -10.04
N ARG A 29 4.82 3.43 -9.86
CA ARG A 29 3.50 3.53 -9.26
C ARG A 29 2.44 3.04 -10.24
N LYS A 30 1.73 1.98 -9.86
CA LYS A 30 0.56 1.50 -10.60
C LYS A 30 -0.47 2.62 -10.74
N LYS A 31 -0.85 2.97 -11.98
CA LYS A 31 -1.91 3.95 -12.27
C LYS A 31 -3.19 3.54 -11.54
N ARG A 32 -3.70 4.41 -10.65
CA ARG A 32 -4.93 4.15 -9.89
C ARG A 32 -6.13 4.08 -10.84
N THR A 33 -6.65 2.88 -11.09
CA THR A 33 -7.89 2.71 -11.86
C THR A 33 -9.09 3.17 -11.02
N PRO A 34 -9.99 4.04 -11.54
CA PRO A 34 -11.07 4.66 -10.77
C PRO A 34 -12.28 3.75 -10.50
N LYS A 35 -12.08 2.42 -10.36
CA LYS A 35 -13.17 1.42 -10.28
C LYS A 35 -14.15 1.67 -9.12
N ARG A 36 -13.66 1.92 -7.88
CA ARG A 36 -14.56 2.05 -6.70
C ARG A 36 -15.42 3.32 -6.72
N ARG A 37 -14.90 4.48 -7.14
CA ARG A 37 -15.69 5.73 -7.21
C ARG A 37 -16.74 5.68 -8.32
N GLN A 38 -16.41 5.12 -9.49
CA GLN A 38 -17.38 4.96 -10.58
C GLN A 38 -18.49 3.96 -10.23
N GLN A 39 -18.17 2.83 -9.58
CA GLN A 39 -19.20 1.90 -9.09
C GLN A 39 -20.12 2.54 -8.03
N GLN A 40 -19.58 3.28 -7.05
CA GLN A 40 -20.43 3.98 -6.06
C GLN A 40 -21.32 5.04 -6.71
N GLN A 41 -20.81 5.80 -7.68
CA GLN A 41 -21.62 6.79 -8.42
C GLN A 41 -22.69 6.11 -9.28
N GLN A 42 -22.39 5.00 -9.96
CA GLN A 42 -23.38 4.22 -10.70
C GLN A 42 -24.45 3.62 -9.78
N GLN A 43 -24.06 3.10 -8.61
CA GLN A 43 -25.02 2.59 -7.61
C GLN A 43 -25.92 3.72 -7.07
N GLN A 44 -25.38 4.90 -6.77
CA GLN A 44 -26.19 6.07 -6.38
C GLN A 44 -27.12 6.52 -7.51
N GLN A 45 -26.66 6.56 -8.77
CA GLN A 45 -27.51 6.89 -9.92
C GLN A 45 -28.62 5.86 -10.11
N GLN A 46 -28.33 4.56 -10.02
CA GLN A 46 -29.35 3.50 -10.06
C GLN A 46 -30.34 3.62 -8.89
N GLN A 47 -29.90 3.95 -7.67
CA GLN A 47 -30.79 4.19 -6.54
C GLN A 47 -31.71 5.40 -6.78
N ARG A 48 -31.20 6.51 -7.32
CA ARG A 48 -32.02 7.68 -7.70
C ARG A 48 -33.04 7.35 -8.79
N GLN A 49 -32.64 6.60 -9.83
CA GLN A 49 -33.56 6.11 -10.86
C GLN A 49 -34.63 5.15 -10.30
N ARG A 50 -34.29 4.26 -9.35
CA ARG A 50 -35.24 3.38 -8.65
C ARG A 50 -36.23 4.13 -7.76
N GLN A 51 -35.86 5.32 -7.26
CA GLN A 51 -36.79 6.20 -6.53
C GLN A 51 -37.71 6.97 -7.49
N GLN A 52 -37.17 7.54 -8.58
CA GLN A 52 -37.95 8.23 -9.60
C GLN A 52 -38.96 7.31 -10.30
N THR A 53 -38.56 6.10 -10.71
CA THR A 53 -39.49 5.13 -11.32
C THR A 53 -40.61 4.69 -10.38
N LYS A 54 -40.40 4.70 -9.06
CA LYS A 54 -41.46 4.47 -8.05
C LYS A 54 -42.45 5.63 -7.96
N THR A 55 -42.00 6.89 -8.07
CA THR A 55 -42.92 8.04 -8.07
C THR A 55 -43.64 8.19 -9.42
N THR A 56 -42.97 7.94 -10.56
CA THR A 56 -43.61 7.94 -11.88
C THR A 56 -44.66 6.82 -12.01
N LYS A 57 -44.43 5.62 -11.44
CA LYS A 57 -45.46 4.57 -11.38
C LYS A 57 -46.73 4.96 -10.61
N LYS A 58 -46.68 6.01 -9.78
CA LYS A 58 -47.88 6.57 -9.12
C LYS A 58 -48.62 7.61 -9.97
N ASN A 59 -47.99 8.17 -11.01
CA ASN A 59 -48.54 9.23 -11.86
C ASN A 59 -48.78 8.84 -13.33
N THR A 60 -48.24 7.72 -13.82
CA THR A 60 -48.42 7.28 -15.23
C THR A 60 -49.41 6.13 -15.33
N LYS A 61 -50.67 6.41 -14.95
CA LYS A 61 -51.86 5.70 -15.47
C LYS A 61 -52.42 6.41 -16.71
N ASN A 62 -51.57 7.12 -17.46
CA ASN A 62 -51.99 8.00 -18.55
C ASN A 62 -50.99 7.97 -19.71
N GLN A 63 -51.53 7.76 -20.92
CA GLN A 63 -50.95 7.93 -22.26
C GLN A 63 -49.75 7.06 -22.69
N ASN A 64 -50.10 6.01 -23.46
CA ASN A 64 -49.27 5.49 -24.56
C ASN A 64 -49.37 6.43 -25.77
N ASN A 65 -48.29 6.64 -26.55
CA ASN A 65 -48.13 6.01 -27.89
C ASN A 65 -46.88 6.49 -28.66
N LYS A 66 -46.58 5.74 -29.74
CA LYS A 66 -45.63 6.04 -30.85
C LYS A 66 -44.12 6.04 -30.51
N LYS A 67 -43.20 5.68 -31.43
CA LYS A 67 -43.22 4.73 -32.58
C LYS A 67 -41.77 4.64 -33.12
N MET A 68 -41.40 3.53 -33.77
CA MET A 68 -40.35 3.43 -34.81
C MET A 68 -38.88 3.76 -34.42
N THR A 69 -37.80 3.27 -35.04
CA THR A 69 -37.35 2.02 -35.73
C THR A 69 -35.98 2.38 -36.35
N SER A 70 -35.17 1.37 -36.75
CA SER A 70 -34.03 1.49 -37.69
C SER A 70 -32.72 2.13 -37.17
N THR A 71 -31.54 1.95 -37.78
CA THR A 71 -30.79 0.76 -38.26
C THR A 71 -29.38 1.18 -38.71
N LYS A 72 -28.33 0.40 -38.37
CA LYS A 72 -26.97 0.43 -38.99
C LYS A 72 -26.28 1.84 -38.97
N THR A 73 -25.04 2.10 -39.41
CA THR A 73 -23.97 1.33 -40.07
C THR A 73 -22.59 1.90 -39.64
N LYS A 74 -21.50 1.12 -39.76
CA LYS A 74 -20.12 1.68 -39.77
C LYS A 74 -19.80 2.31 -41.14
N PRO A 75 -18.75 3.14 -41.23
CA PRO A 75 -17.75 2.90 -42.27
C PRO A 75 -16.30 2.94 -41.76
N SER A 76 -15.36 2.67 -42.67
CA SER A 76 -13.94 2.36 -42.46
C SER A 76 -13.05 3.09 -43.46
N SER A 77 -11.84 3.49 -43.06
CA SER A 77 -10.63 3.71 -43.89
C SER A 77 -9.48 4.14 -42.95
N SER A 78 -8.20 3.73 -43.02
CA SER A 78 -7.20 3.59 -44.12
C SER A 78 -6.85 4.95 -44.75
N SER A 79 -5.60 5.43 -44.89
CA SER A 79 -4.25 4.92 -44.55
C SER A 79 -3.42 6.13 -44.00
N SER A 80 -2.09 6.26 -43.97
CA SER A 80 -0.92 5.51 -44.49
C SER A 80 0.33 5.86 -43.66
N SER A 81 1.42 5.11 -43.80
CA SER A 81 2.72 5.36 -43.14
C SER A 81 3.60 6.39 -43.87
N ARG A 82 4.47 7.09 -43.11
CA ARG A 82 5.72 7.68 -43.62
C ARG A 82 6.84 7.42 -42.62
N LEU A 83 7.92 6.81 -43.09
CA LEU A 83 9.17 6.67 -42.35
C LEU A 83 9.96 7.97 -42.50
N SER A 84 10.34 8.59 -41.38
CA SER A 84 11.24 9.74 -41.35
C SER A 84 12.51 9.35 -40.60
N SER A 85 13.67 9.57 -41.21
CA SER A 85 14.98 9.37 -40.60
C SER A 85 15.17 10.34 -39.43
N GLY A 86 15.36 9.82 -38.21
CA GLY A 86 15.58 10.63 -37.03
C GLY A 86 17.02 11.16 -36.92
N PRO A 87 17.25 12.37 -36.39
CA PRO A 87 18.57 12.88 -36.06
C PRO A 87 19.16 12.22 -34.80
N ALA A 88 20.40 12.60 -34.46
CA ALA A 88 21.21 12.07 -33.37
C ALA A 88 20.49 12.02 -31.99
N PRO A 89 20.90 11.12 -31.07
CA PRO A 89 20.23 10.95 -29.79
C PRO A 89 20.32 12.20 -28.90
N ASP A 90 19.16 12.75 -28.56
CA ASP A 90 19.04 13.90 -27.65
C ASP A 90 19.69 13.63 -26.28
N PRO A 91 20.28 14.67 -25.64
CA PRO A 91 20.61 14.59 -24.22
C PRO A 91 19.32 14.34 -23.42
N ARG A 92 19.33 13.29 -22.58
CA ARG A 92 18.13 12.77 -21.89
C ARG A 92 17.17 13.89 -21.44
N PRO A 93 15.92 13.93 -21.94
CA PRO A 93 14.95 14.95 -21.55
C PRO A 93 14.85 15.08 -20.04
N LEU A 94 14.82 16.32 -19.55
CA LEU A 94 14.58 16.58 -18.13
C LEU A 94 13.24 15.93 -17.73
N PRO A 95 13.18 15.19 -16.61
CA PRO A 95 11.98 14.46 -16.23
C PRO A 95 10.80 15.41 -16.08
N THR A 96 9.68 15.08 -16.71
CA THR A 96 8.47 15.89 -16.61
C THR A 96 7.93 15.88 -15.17
N PRO A 97 7.06 16.83 -14.78
CA PRO A 97 6.42 16.79 -13.46
C PRO A 97 5.67 15.48 -13.17
N ASP A 98 5.16 14.80 -14.19
CA ASP A 98 4.56 13.47 -14.08
C ASP A 98 5.60 12.37 -13.80
N ASP A 99 6.81 12.47 -14.37
CA ASP A 99 7.91 11.52 -14.11
C ASP A 99 8.46 11.62 -12.67
N LEU A 100 8.48 12.82 -12.08
CA LEU A 100 8.84 13.00 -10.67
C LEU A 100 7.86 12.32 -9.71
N ASN A 101 6.63 12.05 -10.17
CA ASN A 101 5.57 11.39 -9.40
C ASN A 101 5.33 9.94 -9.88
N ARG A 102 6.13 9.43 -10.83
CA ARG A 102 6.05 8.08 -11.41
C ARG A 102 6.57 7.01 -10.46
N TRP A 103 7.63 7.30 -9.70
CA TRP A 103 8.32 6.33 -8.85
C TRP A 103 7.86 6.42 -7.40
N GLU A 104 7.89 5.29 -6.69
CA GLU A 104 7.75 5.23 -5.24
C GLU A 104 8.76 4.25 -4.64
N LEU A 105 9.07 4.40 -3.35
CA LEU A 105 9.80 3.38 -2.60
C LEU A 105 9.09 2.03 -2.71
N ALA A 106 9.87 0.96 -2.90
CA ALA A 106 9.33 -0.39 -3.10
C ALA A 106 8.82 -1.03 -1.80
N TYR A 107 9.49 -0.71 -0.69
CA TYR A 107 9.28 -1.26 0.65
C TYR A 107 8.69 -0.21 1.62
N SER A 108 9.21 -0.07 2.83
CA SER A 108 8.68 0.82 3.87
C SER A 108 8.59 2.30 3.45
N LYS A 109 7.63 3.02 4.04
CA LYS A 109 7.33 4.44 3.76
C LYS A 109 6.88 5.12 5.05
N ALA A 110 7.46 6.27 5.36
CA ALA A 110 6.94 7.14 6.42
C ALA A 110 6.13 8.32 5.84
N PRO A 111 5.11 8.83 6.57
CA PRO A 111 4.35 10.00 6.14
C PRO A 111 5.25 11.24 6.01
N GLY A 112 4.83 12.19 5.16
CA GLY A 112 5.58 13.43 4.94
C GLY A 112 6.90 13.28 4.18
N ARG A 113 7.06 12.23 3.36
CA ARG A 113 8.29 11.93 2.60
C ARG A 113 9.55 11.76 3.49
N ARG A 114 9.37 11.34 4.74
CA ARG A 114 10.48 11.08 5.67
C ARG A 114 11.18 9.77 5.31
N ILE A 115 12.52 9.76 5.33
CA ILE A 115 13.34 8.62 4.89
C ILE A 115 13.79 7.68 6.04
N TRP A 116 13.50 8.01 7.30
CA TRP A 116 14.02 7.24 8.45
C TRP A 116 13.60 5.76 8.44
N ALA A 117 12.34 5.46 8.11
CA ALA A 117 11.84 4.08 8.07
C ALA A 117 12.48 3.25 6.95
N PRO A 118 12.57 3.74 5.69
CA PRO A 118 13.36 3.09 4.64
C PRO A 118 14.85 2.85 4.99
N ILE A 119 15.50 3.82 5.67
CA ILE A 119 16.91 3.71 6.08
C ILE A 119 17.07 2.65 7.19
N LEU A 120 16.15 2.63 8.17
CA LEU A 120 16.09 1.62 9.23
C LEU A 120 15.89 0.21 8.64
N GLU A 121 14.91 0.05 7.75
CA GLU A 121 14.62 -1.20 7.05
C GLU A 121 15.81 -1.67 6.20
N LYS A 122 16.52 -0.74 5.52
CA LYS A 122 17.74 -1.06 4.77
C LYS A 122 18.88 -1.52 5.67
N ALA A 123 19.08 -0.91 6.84
CA ALA A 123 20.10 -1.32 7.79
C ALA A 123 19.80 -2.72 8.36
N TYR A 124 18.55 -2.97 8.73
CA TYR A 124 18.07 -4.28 9.17
C TYR A 124 18.24 -5.35 8.08
N ALA A 125 17.79 -5.06 6.86
CA ALA A 125 17.98 -5.93 5.69
C ALA A 125 19.46 -6.20 5.36
N LYS A 126 20.35 -5.22 5.56
CA LYS A 126 21.80 -5.39 5.35
C LYS A 126 22.41 -6.36 6.36
N PHE A 127 21.98 -6.31 7.63
CA PHE A 127 22.44 -7.24 8.66
C PHE A 127 21.95 -8.67 8.38
N HIS A 128 20.66 -8.85 8.11
CA HIS A 128 20.08 -10.15 7.73
C HIS A 128 20.39 -10.58 6.28
N GLY A 129 21.29 -9.89 5.58
CA GLY A 129 21.77 -10.22 4.23
C GLY A 129 20.87 -9.83 3.06
N SER A 130 19.55 -9.70 3.22
CA SER A 130 18.67 -9.13 2.19
C SER A 130 17.30 -8.64 2.70
N TYR A 131 16.63 -7.81 1.90
CA TYR A 131 15.21 -7.45 2.10
C TYR A 131 14.27 -8.67 2.12
N ARG A 132 14.65 -9.77 1.44
CA ARG A 132 13.86 -11.02 1.46
C ARG A 132 14.04 -11.79 2.76
N ALA A 133 15.19 -11.70 3.42
CA ALA A 133 15.45 -12.38 4.69
C ALA A 133 14.62 -11.79 5.85
N ILE A 134 14.35 -10.47 5.82
CA ILE A 134 13.52 -9.79 6.83
C ILE A 134 12.01 -9.86 6.53
N SER A 135 11.61 -10.59 5.48
CA SER A 135 10.20 -10.73 5.10
C SER A 135 9.54 -11.83 5.94
N GLY A 136 8.53 -11.45 6.74
CA GLY A 136 7.75 -12.40 7.56
C GLY A 136 8.24 -12.59 9.00
N GLY A 137 9.17 -11.75 9.48
CA GLY A 137 9.57 -11.72 10.89
C GLY A 137 8.47 -11.22 11.83
N TRP A 138 8.65 -11.45 13.13
CA TRP A 138 7.66 -11.15 14.15
C TRP A 138 7.88 -9.77 14.81
N VAL A 139 6.80 -9.18 15.32
CA VAL A 139 6.84 -7.84 15.95
C VAL A 139 7.70 -7.85 17.22
N HIS A 140 7.71 -8.94 17.98
CA HIS A 140 8.48 -9.05 19.23
C HIS A 140 10.00 -9.14 18.96
N GLU A 141 10.42 -9.87 17.93
CA GLU A 141 11.82 -9.89 17.45
C GLU A 141 12.28 -8.47 17.08
N ALA A 142 11.51 -7.75 16.26
CA ALA A 142 11.83 -6.39 15.87
C ALA A 142 11.85 -5.41 17.06
N LEU A 143 10.98 -5.58 18.07
CA LEU A 143 11.01 -4.78 19.29
C LEU A 143 12.27 -5.05 20.13
N GLN A 144 12.67 -6.31 20.26
CA GLN A 144 13.92 -6.69 20.94
C GLN A 144 15.12 -6.08 20.22
N ASP A 145 15.19 -6.16 18.89
CA ASP A 145 16.33 -5.65 18.11
C ASP A 145 16.40 -4.11 18.07
N LEU A 146 15.28 -3.42 18.25
CA LEU A 146 15.21 -1.96 18.34
C LEU A 146 15.52 -1.41 19.74
N THR A 147 15.27 -2.18 20.80
CA THR A 147 15.34 -1.69 22.20
C THR A 147 16.46 -2.33 23.02
N GLY A 148 16.87 -3.54 22.68
CA GLY A 148 17.72 -4.41 23.51
C GLY A 148 17.01 -5.00 24.73
N CYS A 149 15.70 -4.77 24.90
CA CYS A 149 14.92 -5.29 26.02
C CYS A 149 14.32 -6.68 25.71
N PRO A 150 14.11 -7.53 26.72
CA PRO A 150 13.33 -8.76 26.57
C PRO A 150 11.89 -8.46 26.10
N THR A 151 11.31 -9.36 25.31
CA THR A 151 9.93 -9.23 24.81
C THR A 151 9.11 -10.50 25.07
N GLU A 152 7.84 -10.35 25.38
CA GLU A 152 6.86 -11.45 25.56
C GLU A 152 5.90 -11.50 24.36
N SER A 153 5.51 -12.70 23.92
CA SER A 153 4.47 -12.91 22.91
C SER A 153 3.28 -13.69 23.50
N ILE A 154 2.08 -13.14 23.38
CA ILE A 154 0.84 -13.73 23.90
C ILE A 154 0.01 -14.29 22.75
N GLN A 155 -0.25 -15.60 22.76
CA GLN A 155 -1.03 -16.27 21.73
C GLN A 155 -2.49 -16.52 22.16
N PHE A 156 -3.41 -15.72 21.63
CA PHE A 156 -4.86 -15.79 21.93
C PHE A 156 -5.54 -17.13 21.59
N GLY A 157 -4.95 -17.94 20.71
CA GLY A 157 -5.50 -19.25 20.31
C GLY A 157 -5.00 -20.44 21.13
N HIS A 158 -4.26 -20.22 22.22
CA HIS A 158 -3.65 -21.31 22.99
C HIS A 158 -4.67 -21.97 23.96
N PRO A 159 -4.68 -23.30 24.15
CA PRO A 159 -5.66 -23.98 25.03
C PRO A 159 -5.63 -23.56 26.51
N ARG A 160 -4.53 -22.93 26.97
CA ARG A 160 -4.41 -22.34 28.32
C ARG A 160 -4.59 -20.81 28.33
N PHE A 161 -5.27 -20.25 27.33
CA PHE A 161 -5.54 -18.82 27.26
C PHE A 161 -6.64 -18.44 28.26
N ASP A 162 -6.28 -17.62 29.24
CA ASP A 162 -7.20 -16.96 30.17
C ASP A 162 -7.35 -15.49 29.74
N SER A 163 -8.58 -15.08 29.41
CA SER A 163 -8.87 -13.72 28.95
C SER A 163 -8.69 -12.66 30.03
N GLU A 164 -9.08 -12.95 31.28
CA GLU A 164 -9.04 -12.00 32.38
C GLU A 164 -7.61 -11.82 32.89
N ALA A 165 -6.88 -12.93 33.07
CA ALA A 165 -5.47 -12.85 33.45
C ALA A 165 -4.61 -12.19 32.35
N THR A 166 -4.91 -12.42 31.07
CA THR A 166 -4.25 -11.73 29.96
C THR A 166 -4.58 -10.24 29.95
N TRP A 167 -5.85 -9.87 30.13
CA TRP A 167 -6.27 -8.47 30.18
C TRP A 167 -5.61 -7.72 31.33
N ALA A 168 -5.58 -8.31 32.53
CA ALA A 168 -4.90 -7.74 33.69
C ALA A 168 -3.40 -7.48 33.41
N ARG A 169 -2.70 -8.42 32.75
CA ARG A 169 -1.30 -8.26 32.33
C ARG A 169 -1.11 -7.17 31.26
N MET A 170 -2.02 -7.08 30.29
CA MET A 170 -1.99 -5.99 29.29
C MET A 170 -2.20 -4.62 29.95
N MET A 171 -3.04 -4.54 30.99
CA MET A 171 -3.24 -3.29 31.74
C MET A 171 -2.01 -2.92 32.60
N SER A 172 -1.31 -3.88 33.23
CA SER A 172 -0.06 -3.57 33.93
C SER A 172 1.02 -3.07 32.97
N PHE A 173 1.22 -3.74 31.82
CA PHE A 173 2.14 -3.27 30.77
C PHE A 173 1.78 -1.89 30.21
N HIS A 174 0.49 -1.59 30.07
CA HIS A 174 0.03 -0.26 29.65
C HIS A 174 0.39 0.83 30.68
N ASN A 175 0.12 0.55 31.96
CA ASN A 175 0.41 1.48 33.06
C ASN A 175 1.92 1.72 33.26
N GLU A 176 2.75 0.70 32.99
CA GLU A 176 4.22 0.80 32.98
C GLU A 176 4.79 1.44 31.70
N GLY A 177 3.93 1.72 30.70
CA GLY A 177 4.31 2.41 29.47
C GLY A 177 5.06 1.54 28.44
N PHE A 178 4.96 0.21 28.54
CA PHE A 178 5.67 -0.69 27.63
C PHE A 178 5.07 -0.66 26.21
N PRO A 179 5.93 -0.71 25.16
CA PRO A 179 5.47 -0.79 23.78
C PRO A 179 4.82 -2.16 23.52
N MET A 180 3.56 -2.15 23.11
CA MET A 180 2.81 -3.36 22.74
C MET A 180 2.51 -3.37 21.25
N GLY A 181 2.64 -4.55 20.64
CA GLY A 181 2.31 -4.78 19.24
C GLY A 181 1.37 -5.99 19.09
N ALA A 182 0.43 -5.91 18.16
CA ALA A 182 -0.48 -6.99 17.83
C ALA A 182 -0.37 -7.34 16.33
N GLY A 183 -0.50 -8.62 16.02
CA GLY A 183 -0.48 -9.13 14.65
C GLY A 183 -1.38 -10.35 14.52
N THR A 184 -1.93 -10.54 13.32
CA THR A 184 -2.67 -11.76 12.96
C THR A 184 -1.76 -12.67 12.15
N ASN A 185 -1.73 -13.96 12.47
CA ASN A 185 -1.07 -14.94 11.62
C ASN A 185 -1.68 -14.89 10.22
N GLY A 186 -0.84 -14.80 9.19
CA GLY A 186 -1.28 -14.92 7.80
C GLY A 186 -1.89 -16.29 7.56
N HIS A 187 -2.96 -16.35 6.74
CA HIS A 187 -3.48 -17.64 6.30
C HIS A 187 -2.41 -18.36 5.45
N PRO A 188 -2.07 -19.64 5.70
CA PRO A 188 -0.92 -20.31 5.07
C PRO A 188 -1.09 -20.64 3.58
N SER A 189 -2.07 -20.02 2.89
CA SER A 189 -2.35 -20.19 1.46
C SER A 189 -2.26 -18.87 0.67
N LEU A 190 -1.56 -17.87 1.20
CA LEU A 190 -1.36 -16.54 0.58
C LEU A 190 0.14 -16.26 0.37
#